data_AF-A0A8B8P4Q1-F1
#
_entry.id   AF-A0A8B8P4Q1-F1
#
_cell.length_a   1.000
_cell.length_b   1.000
_cell.length_c   1.000
_cell.angle_alpha   90.00
_cell.angle_beta   90.00
_cell.angle_gamma   90.00
#
_symmetry.space_group_name_H-M   'P 1'
#
loop_
_entity.id
_entity.type
_entity.pdbx_description
1 polymer ?
#
loop_
_entity_poly.entity_id
_entity_poly.type
_entity_poly.pdbx_seq_one_letter_code
_entity_poly.pdbx_strand_id
1 'polypeptide(L)'
;MYTDDDHRPYCESDEDTEDASESEVAKYDYDYSNNINHYTELKEQMYLDKLNNLREQLYQLDAGVHPELLRQLKRVEIQRQERMLLNEAFQIYETERVEREYVNEKKAALREFEDRKIELRESLILELEDRRRMIENERLSMELLNDSADPKPVTTRKLRRRPNEPIPVPDKRRRTSPAQLNHQLEDKDIQEDLKALQKSQTGKKPKEK
;
A
#
# COMPACT_ATOMS: atom_id res chain seq x y z
N MET A 1 84.88 -92.61 -36.34
CA MET A 1 83.48 -92.15 -36.18
C MET A 1 83.42 -90.69 -36.63
N TYR A 2 82.44 -90.37 -37.48
CA TYR A 2 81.91 -89.06 -37.94
C TYR A 2 82.14 -87.88 -36.95
N THR A 3 82.33 -86.60 -37.30
CA THR A 3 82.16 -85.77 -38.53
C THR A 3 82.82 -84.40 -38.31
N ASP A 4 83.20 -83.72 -39.40
CA ASP A 4 83.78 -82.37 -39.52
C ASP A 4 82.86 -81.17 -39.19
N ASP A 5 83.52 -80.02 -38.97
CA ASP A 5 83.12 -78.59 -39.07
C ASP A 5 81.91 -78.11 -38.23
N ASP A 6 81.90 -76.94 -37.57
CA ASP A 6 82.32 -75.63 -38.06
C ASP A 6 82.36 -74.56 -36.92
N HIS A 7 83.18 -73.52 -37.11
CA HIS A 7 83.12 -72.15 -36.54
C HIS A 7 83.33 -71.84 -35.03
N ARG A 8 84.54 -71.31 -34.75
CA ARG A 8 84.89 -70.28 -33.72
C ARG A 8 83.99 -69.03 -33.85
N PRO A 9 83.75 -68.18 -32.81
CA PRO A 9 84.80 -67.42 -32.06
C PRO A 9 84.51 -67.15 -30.56
N TYR A 10 85.47 -67.26 -29.63
CA TYR A 10 86.32 -66.21 -29.04
C TYR A 10 85.86 -64.74 -29.14
N CYS A 11 85.55 -64.11 -27.99
CA CYS A 11 85.87 -62.73 -27.53
C CYS A 11 84.98 -62.46 -26.29
N GLU A 12 85.49 -62.22 -25.08
CA GLU A 12 86.10 -60.96 -24.57
C GLU A 12 85.21 -59.73 -24.81
N SER A 13 84.69 -59.16 -23.72
CA SER A 13 84.27 -57.75 -23.56
C SER A 13 83.82 -57.59 -22.10
N ASP A 14 84.71 -57.26 -21.17
CA ASP A 14 85.00 -55.90 -20.69
C ASP A 14 83.77 -55.07 -20.31
N GLU A 15 83.79 -54.60 -19.05
CA GLU A 15 82.95 -53.55 -18.49
C GLU A 15 82.97 -52.32 -19.40
N ASP A 16 81.86 -52.02 -20.08
CA ASP A 16 81.61 -50.71 -20.69
C ASP A 16 80.10 -50.55 -21.01
N THR A 17 79.26 -50.66 -19.97
CA THR A 17 77.80 -50.41 -20.10
C THR A 17 77.32 -49.29 -19.17
N GLU A 18 78.19 -48.30 -18.88
CA GLU A 18 77.80 -47.05 -18.21
C GLU A 18 77.63 -45.85 -19.18
N ASP A 19 77.86 -46.00 -20.49
CA ASP A 19 77.75 -44.89 -21.46
C ASP A 19 76.38 -44.80 -22.17
N ALA A 20 75.55 -45.84 -22.11
CA ALA A 20 74.28 -45.88 -22.83
C ALA A 20 73.11 -45.18 -22.08
N SER A 21 73.13 -45.14 -20.75
CA SER A 21 72.06 -44.59 -19.93
C SER A 21 72.09 -43.06 -19.81
N GLU A 22 73.27 -42.42 -19.89
CA GLU A 22 73.38 -40.96 -19.87
C GLU A 22 72.69 -40.30 -21.07
N SER A 23 72.77 -40.94 -22.25
CA SER A 23 72.12 -40.44 -23.47
C SER A 23 70.59 -40.56 -23.42
N GLU A 24 70.05 -41.58 -22.75
CA GLU A 24 68.61 -41.78 -22.58
C GLU A 24 68.06 -40.87 -21.46
N VAL A 25 68.77 -40.74 -20.35
CA VAL A 25 68.44 -39.80 -19.25
C VAL A 25 68.49 -38.35 -19.74
N ALA A 26 69.51 -37.97 -20.53
CA ALA A 26 69.59 -36.63 -21.13
C ALA A 26 68.44 -36.35 -22.10
N LYS A 27 67.94 -37.37 -22.83
CA LYS A 27 66.78 -37.23 -23.70
C LYS A 27 65.48 -37.08 -22.91
N TYR A 28 65.29 -37.85 -21.84
CA TYR A 28 64.15 -37.70 -20.92
C TYR A 28 64.15 -36.31 -20.24
N ASP A 29 65.30 -35.83 -19.78
CA ASP A 29 65.44 -34.50 -19.19
C ASP A 29 65.19 -33.39 -20.22
N TYR A 30 65.65 -33.57 -21.46
CA TYR A 30 65.39 -32.65 -22.56
C TYR A 30 63.90 -32.59 -22.93
N ASP A 31 63.23 -33.73 -23.06
CA ASP A 31 61.81 -33.82 -23.37
C ASP A 31 60.93 -33.28 -22.22
N TYR A 32 61.31 -33.52 -20.96
CA TYR A 32 60.63 -32.96 -19.78
C TYR A 32 60.79 -31.44 -19.69
N SER A 33 62.01 -30.93 -19.93
CA SER A 33 62.29 -29.49 -20.01
C SER A 33 61.47 -28.82 -21.12
N ASN A 34 61.42 -29.43 -22.31
CA ASN A 34 60.63 -28.92 -23.43
C ASN A 34 59.12 -28.91 -23.12
N ASN A 35 58.61 -29.93 -22.42
CA ASN A 35 57.22 -29.97 -21.98
C ASN A 35 56.89 -28.88 -20.96
N ILE A 36 57.79 -28.61 -20.00
CA ILE A 36 57.65 -27.51 -19.03
C ILE A 36 57.67 -26.16 -19.73
N ASN A 37 58.57 -25.97 -20.70
CA ASN A 37 58.65 -24.75 -21.50
C ASN A 37 57.36 -24.54 -22.30
N HIS A 38 56.85 -25.59 -22.97
CA HIS A 38 55.60 -25.54 -23.71
C HIS A 38 54.39 -25.23 -22.80
N TYR A 39 54.32 -25.84 -21.61
CA TYR A 39 53.29 -25.53 -20.62
C TYR A 39 53.37 -24.08 -20.15
N THR A 40 54.58 -23.57 -19.92
CA THR A 40 54.82 -22.19 -19.51
C THR A 40 54.42 -21.21 -20.60
N GLU A 41 54.77 -21.48 -21.85
CA GLU A 41 54.39 -20.69 -23.02
C GLU A 41 52.87 -20.68 -23.23
N LEU A 42 52.21 -21.84 -23.13
CA LEU A 42 50.75 -21.92 -23.23
C LEU A 42 50.06 -21.12 -22.12
N LYS A 43 50.58 -21.19 -20.90
CA LYS A 43 50.11 -20.41 -19.75
C LYS A 43 50.30 -18.91 -19.98
N GLU A 44 51.44 -18.50 -20.53
CA GLU A 44 51.73 -17.10 -20.87
C GLU A 44 50.78 -16.59 -21.97
N GLN A 45 50.54 -17.38 -23.03
CA GLN A 45 49.55 -17.06 -24.08
C GLN A 45 48.15 -16.89 -23.49
N MET A 46 47.70 -17.78 -22.60
CA MET A 46 46.41 -17.64 -21.91
C MET A 46 46.31 -16.35 -21.10
N TYR A 47 47.39 -15.92 -20.44
CA TYR A 47 47.39 -14.65 -19.69
C TYR A 47 47.36 -13.44 -20.62
N LEU A 48 48.11 -13.46 -21.73
CA LEU A 48 48.09 -12.41 -22.74
C LEU A 48 46.70 -12.29 -23.38
N ASP A 49 46.08 -13.42 -23.73
CA ASP A 49 44.71 -13.46 -24.24
C ASP A 49 43.72 -12.93 -23.20
N LYS A 50 43.87 -13.30 -21.93
CA LYS A 50 43.01 -12.78 -20.87
C LYS A 50 43.16 -11.27 -20.70
N LEU A 51 44.39 -10.77 -20.75
CA LEU A 51 44.69 -9.34 -20.67
C LEU A 51 44.11 -8.58 -21.86
N ASN A 52 44.23 -9.12 -23.07
CA ASN A 52 43.66 -8.52 -24.28
C ASN A 52 42.13 -8.49 -24.23
N ASN A 53 41.49 -9.57 -23.80
CA ASN A 53 40.04 -9.60 -23.58
C ASN A 53 39.59 -8.54 -22.56
N LEU A 54 40.32 -8.36 -21.46
CA LEU A 54 39.99 -7.33 -20.46
C LEU A 54 40.19 -5.91 -21.00
N ARG A 55 41.27 -5.68 -21.75
CA ARG A 55 41.52 -4.40 -22.42
C ARG A 55 40.43 -4.07 -23.43
N GLU A 56 39.98 -5.07 -24.20
CA GLU A 56 38.90 -4.90 -25.16
C GLU A 56 37.57 -4.61 -24.45
N GLN A 57 37.25 -5.31 -23.36
CA GLN A 57 36.06 -5.01 -22.57
C GLN A 57 36.09 -3.59 -21.98
N LEU A 58 37.24 -3.12 -21.49
CA LEU A 58 37.40 -1.74 -21.01
C LEU A 58 37.20 -0.74 -22.15
N TYR A 59 37.81 -0.98 -23.31
CA TYR A 59 37.59 -0.14 -24.49
C TYR A 59 36.11 -0.11 -24.91
N GLN A 60 35.44 -1.26 -24.93
CA GLN A 60 34.01 -1.35 -25.24
C GLN A 60 33.14 -0.62 -24.19
N LEU A 61 33.54 -0.61 -22.92
CA LEU A 61 32.88 0.15 -21.87
C LEU A 61 33.10 1.66 -22.04
N ASP A 62 34.33 2.10 -22.28
CA ASP A 62 34.68 3.51 -22.51
C ASP A 62 33.99 4.08 -23.77
N ALA A 63 33.90 3.27 -24.82
CA ALA A 63 33.15 3.59 -26.04
C ALA A 63 31.62 3.43 -25.87
N GLY A 64 31.14 2.91 -24.74
CA GLY A 64 29.72 2.71 -24.45
C GLY A 64 29.03 1.62 -25.28
N VAL A 65 29.79 0.77 -25.98
CA VAL A 65 29.29 -0.30 -26.86
C VAL A 65 29.28 -1.67 -26.20
N HIS A 66 29.68 -1.77 -24.93
CA HIS A 66 29.71 -3.04 -24.20
C HIS A 66 28.33 -3.72 -24.21
N PRO A 67 28.22 -4.99 -24.65
CA PRO A 67 26.93 -5.62 -24.93
C PRO A 67 26.04 -5.75 -23.69
N GLU A 68 26.63 -5.99 -22.52
CA GLU A 68 25.87 -6.08 -21.27
C GLU A 68 25.30 -4.71 -20.85
N LEU A 69 26.05 -3.63 -21.05
CA LEU A 69 25.58 -2.27 -20.76
C LEU A 69 24.38 -1.92 -21.65
N LEU A 70 24.50 -2.20 -22.95
CA LEU A 70 23.42 -1.97 -23.93
C LEU A 70 22.17 -2.80 -23.59
N ARG A 71 22.34 -4.06 -23.16
CA ARG A 71 21.22 -4.89 -22.69
C ARG A 71 20.50 -4.28 -21.50
N GLN A 72 21.24 -3.79 -20.51
CA GLN A 72 20.67 -3.15 -19.32
C GLN A 72 19.99 -1.82 -19.67
N LEU A 73 20.61 -1.00 -20.52
CA LEU A 73 20.04 0.27 -20.98
C LEU A 73 18.72 0.03 -21.73
N LYS A 74 18.68 -0.94 -22.64
CA LYS A 74 17.45 -1.32 -23.35
C LYS A 74 16.35 -1.78 -22.38
N ARG A 75 16.70 -2.53 -21.34
CA ARG A 75 15.74 -2.98 -20.31
C ARG A 75 15.14 -1.81 -19.56
N VAL A 76 15.97 -0.87 -19.11
CA VAL A 76 15.51 0.34 -18.41
C VAL A 76 14.65 1.20 -19.33
N GLU A 77 15.02 1.33 -20.59
CA GLU A 77 14.26 2.10 -21.58
C GLU A 77 12.87 1.50 -21.82
N ILE A 78 12.75 0.17 -21.93
CA ILE A 78 11.45 -0.51 -22.04
C ILE A 78 10.61 -0.25 -20.77
N GLN A 79 11.19 -0.42 -19.58
CA GLN A 79 10.48 -0.15 -18.32
C GLN A 79 10.01 1.31 -18.21
N ARG A 80 10.82 2.26 -18.69
CA ARG A 80 10.46 3.67 -18.75
C ARG A 80 9.27 3.89 -19.69
N GLN A 81 9.31 3.30 -20.88
CA GLN A 81 8.21 3.40 -21.85
C GLN A 81 6.91 2.80 -21.31
N GLU A 82 6.97 1.62 -20.70
CA GLU A 82 5.82 0.99 -20.05
C GLU A 82 5.25 1.85 -18.92
N ARG A 83 6.11 2.43 -18.08
CA ARG A 83 5.68 3.37 -17.02
C ARG A 83 5.01 4.62 -17.58
N MET A 84 5.54 5.17 -18.67
CA MET A 84 4.94 6.34 -19.31
C MET A 84 3.54 6.01 -19.85
N LEU A 85 3.39 4.89 -20.54
CA LEU A 85 2.11 4.43 -21.06
C LEU A 85 1.09 4.19 -19.93
N LEU A 86 1.51 3.54 -18.85
CA LEU A 86 0.65 3.29 -17.70
C LEU A 86 0.21 4.60 -17.03
N ASN A 87 1.14 5.56 -16.86
CA ASN A 87 0.83 6.86 -16.28
C ASN A 87 -0.17 7.65 -17.14
N GLU A 88 -0.02 7.63 -18.46
CA GLU A 88 -0.95 8.29 -19.38
C GLU A 88 -2.35 7.67 -19.30
N ALA A 89 -2.44 6.33 -19.35
CA ALA A 89 -3.70 5.62 -19.19
C ALA A 89 -4.36 5.91 -17.84
N PHE A 90 -3.57 5.96 -16.76
CA PHE A 90 -4.06 6.28 -15.42
C PHE A 90 -4.55 7.73 -15.33
N GLN A 91 -3.85 8.68 -15.94
CA GLN A 91 -4.27 10.09 -15.97
C GLN A 91 -5.62 10.24 -16.67
N ILE A 92 -5.83 9.59 -17.81
CA ILE A 92 -7.10 9.62 -18.54
C ILE A 92 -8.21 9.03 -17.67
N TYR A 93 -7.99 7.84 -17.10
CA TYR A 93 -8.96 7.17 -16.24
C TYR A 93 -9.36 8.02 -15.03
N GLU A 94 -8.39 8.60 -14.32
CA GLU A 94 -8.67 9.44 -13.14
C GLU A 94 -9.42 10.71 -13.53
N THR A 95 -9.08 11.32 -14.66
CA THR A 95 -9.79 12.49 -15.18
C THR A 95 -11.25 12.15 -15.46
N GLU A 96 -11.52 11.06 -16.19
CA GLU A 96 -12.88 10.59 -16.45
C GLU A 96 -13.64 10.18 -15.18
N ARG A 97 -12.95 9.64 -14.17
CA ARG A 97 -13.56 9.30 -12.88
C ARG A 97 -14.02 10.55 -12.15
N VAL A 98 -13.14 11.55 -12.04
CA VAL A 98 -13.44 12.84 -11.39
C VAL A 98 -14.56 13.57 -12.11
N GLU A 99 -14.57 13.59 -13.45
CA GLU A 99 -15.65 14.19 -14.22
C GLU A 99 -17.01 13.51 -13.98
N ARG A 100 -17.04 12.18 -13.91
CA ARG A 100 -18.25 11.42 -13.57
C ARG A 100 -18.74 11.72 -12.16
N GLU A 101 -17.83 11.73 -11.18
CA GLU A 101 -18.15 12.11 -9.80
C GLU A 101 -18.74 13.51 -9.73
N TYR A 102 -18.11 14.49 -10.39
CA TYR A 102 -18.59 15.87 -10.47
C TYR A 102 -20.02 15.97 -11.06
N VAL A 103 -20.28 15.29 -12.16
CA VAL A 103 -21.61 15.29 -12.81
C VAL A 103 -22.66 14.65 -11.89
N ASN A 104 -22.31 13.56 -11.23
CA ASN A 104 -23.21 12.86 -10.31
C ASN A 104 -23.52 13.72 -9.08
N GLU A 105 -22.51 14.36 -8.49
CA GLU A 105 -22.66 15.24 -7.34
C GLU A 105 -23.54 16.44 -7.69
N LYS A 106 -23.32 17.07 -8.85
CA LYS A 106 -24.17 18.17 -9.32
C LYS A 106 -25.64 17.74 -9.48
N LYS A 107 -25.88 16.53 -9.99
CA LYS A 107 -27.24 15.99 -10.12
C LYS A 107 -27.86 15.67 -8.76
N ALA A 108 -27.08 15.11 -7.84
CA ALA A 108 -27.52 14.80 -6.48
C ALA A 108 -27.90 16.08 -5.72
N ALA A 109 -27.05 17.12 -5.76
CA ALA A 109 -27.32 18.41 -5.14
C ALA A 109 -28.58 19.10 -5.69
N LEU A 110 -28.81 19.01 -7.01
CA LEU A 110 -30.04 19.54 -7.61
C LEU A 110 -31.29 18.78 -7.15
N ARG A 111 -31.22 17.44 -7.11
CA ARG A 111 -32.33 16.62 -6.63
C ARG A 111 -32.62 16.90 -5.15
N GLU A 112 -31.59 16.95 -4.31
CA GLU A 112 -31.73 17.26 -2.90
C GLU A 112 -32.36 18.64 -2.67
N PHE A 113 -31.97 19.64 -3.46
CA PHE A 113 -32.58 20.96 -3.41
C PHE A 113 -34.08 20.93 -3.77
N GLU A 114 -34.45 20.19 -4.82
CA GLU A 114 -35.85 20.03 -5.22
C GLU A 114 -36.67 19.28 -4.16
N ASP A 115 -36.13 18.19 -3.62
CA ASP A 115 -36.76 17.39 -2.56
C ASP A 115 -36.96 18.24 -1.30
N ARG A 116 -35.95 19.00 -0.87
CA ARG A 116 -36.03 19.89 0.29
C ARG A 116 -37.07 20.99 0.11
N LYS A 117 -37.22 21.49 -1.11
CA LYS A 117 -38.23 22.49 -1.45
C LYS A 117 -39.65 21.92 -1.40
N ILE A 118 -39.84 20.66 -1.76
CA ILE A 118 -41.12 19.94 -1.62
C ILE A 118 -41.39 19.71 -0.13
N GLU A 119 -40.45 19.13 0.60
CA GLU A 119 -40.55 18.85 2.04
C GLU A 119 -40.93 20.12 2.84
N LEU A 120 -40.31 21.25 2.55
CA LEU A 120 -40.61 22.52 3.23
C LEU A 120 -42.06 22.99 2.98
N ARG A 121 -42.58 22.78 1.77
CA ARG A 121 -43.97 23.13 1.44
C ARG A 121 -44.95 22.20 2.13
N GLU A 122 -44.66 20.90 2.14
CA GLU A 122 -45.47 19.90 2.83
C GLU A 122 -45.48 20.15 4.34
N SER A 123 -44.33 20.45 4.94
CA SER A 123 -44.22 20.84 6.35
C SER A 123 -45.08 22.07 6.66
N LEU A 124 -45.02 23.11 5.82
CA LEU A 124 -45.83 24.31 6.01
C LEU A 124 -47.34 24.02 5.91
N ILE A 125 -47.75 23.16 4.96
CA ILE A 125 -49.15 22.75 4.84
C ILE A 125 -49.59 22.00 6.10
N LEU A 126 -48.80 21.02 6.55
CA LEU A 126 -49.08 20.25 7.77
C LEU A 126 -49.21 21.16 9.00
N GLU A 127 -48.30 22.12 9.18
CA GLU A 127 -48.35 23.09 10.28
C GLU A 127 -49.63 23.94 10.24
N LEU A 128 -50.05 24.40 9.05
CA LEU A 128 -51.27 25.18 8.88
C LEU A 128 -52.53 24.34 9.13
N GLU A 129 -52.55 23.08 8.70
CA GLU A 129 -53.64 22.14 8.96
C GLU A 129 -53.76 21.80 10.45
N ASP A 130 -52.64 21.56 11.13
CA ASP A 130 -52.59 21.33 12.58
C ASP A 130 -53.06 22.56 13.36
N ARG A 131 -52.64 23.76 12.93
CA ARG A 131 -53.10 25.00 13.55
C ARG A 131 -54.60 25.21 13.36
N ARG A 132 -55.14 24.89 12.17
CA ARG A 132 -56.59 24.90 11.93
C ARG A 132 -57.33 23.92 12.85
N ARG A 133 -56.84 22.68 12.96
CA ARG A 133 -57.39 21.67 13.87
C ARG A 133 -57.33 22.11 15.34
N MET A 134 -56.23 22.73 15.77
CA MET A 134 -56.10 23.28 17.12
C MET A 134 -57.16 24.34 17.40
N ILE A 135 -57.34 25.30 16.49
CA ILE A 135 -58.35 26.36 16.64
C ILE A 135 -59.77 25.76 16.67
N GLU A 136 -60.07 24.79 15.81
CA GLU A 136 -61.37 24.09 15.81
C GLU A 136 -61.61 23.35 17.13
N ASN A 137 -60.59 22.65 17.65
CA ASN A 137 -60.66 21.97 18.94
C ASN A 137 -60.82 22.94 20.12
N GLU A 138 -60.10 24.06 20.12
CA GLU A 138 -60.24 25.12 21.13
C GLU A 138 -61.63 25.75 21.08
N ARG A 139 -62.17 26.00 19.88
CA ARG A 139 -63.53 26.53 19.70
C ARG A 139 -64.58 25.56 20.22
N LEU A 140 -64.49 24.28 19.86
CA LEU A 140 -65.38 23.23 20.37
C LEU A 140 -65.30 23.12 21.89
N SER A 141 -64.10 23.19 22.46
CA SER A 141 -63.89 23.18 23.90
C SER A 141 -64.56 24.37 24.58
N MET A 142 -64.47 25.56 23.99
CA MET A 142 -65.16 26.76 24.51
C MET A 142 -66.69 26.66 24.40
N GLU A 143 -67.24 26.16 23.30
CA GLU A 143 -68.69 25.96 23.13
C GLU A 143 -69.25 25.01 24.21
N LEU A 144 -68.56 23.90 24.48
CA LEU A 144 -68.91 22.95 25.54
C LEU A 144 -68.82 23.56 26.95
N LEU A 145 -67.84 24.45 27.18
CA LEU A 145 -67.67 25.11 28.48
C LEU A 145 -68.68 26.25 28.69
N ASN A 146 -69.08 26.94 27.61
CA ASN A 146 -69.97 28.10 27.65
C ASN A 146 -71.45 27.70 27.80
N ASP A 147 -71.85 26.49 27.37
CA ASP A 147 -73.19 25.94 27.66
C ASP A 147 -73.35 25.51 29.14
N SER A 148 -72.26 25.60 29.93
CA SER A 148 -72.28 25.52 31.39
C SER A 148 -72.35 26.91 32.05
N ALA A 149 -72.97 27.89 31.40
CA ALA A 149 -73.27 29.21 31.95
C ALA A 149 -74.37 29.15 33.04
N ASP A 150 -74.07 28.38 34.08
CA ASP A 150 -74.37 28.69 35.46
C ASP A 150 -73.27 27.98 36.27
N PRO A 151 -72.09 28.58 36.48
CA PRO A 151 -71.23 28.17 37.56
C PRO A 151 -71.96 28.56 38.85
N LYS A 152 -72.93 27.73 39.26
CA LYS A 152 -73.35 27.69 40.66
C LYS A 152 -72.04 27.59 41.44
N PRO A 153 -71.72 28.54 42.33
CA PRO A 153 -70.50 28.45 43.11
C PRO A 153 -70.51 27.05 43.71
N VAL A 154 -69.50 26.24 43.37
CA VAL A 154 -69.43 24.87 43.88
C VAL A 154 -69.38 25.01 45.38
N THR A 155 -70.51 24.71 46.03
CA THR A 155 -70.62 24.62 47.48
C THR A 155 -69.79 23.40 47.87
N THR A 156 -68.48 23.59 47.98
CA THR A 156 -67.61 22.59 48.58
C THR A 156 -67.91 22.62 50.06
N ARG A 157 -68.68 21.64 50.55
CA ARG A 157 -68.69 21.33 51.98
C ARG A 157 -67.24 21.02 52.34
N LYS A 158 -66.58 21.91 53.09
CA LYS A 158 -65.22 21.71 53.57
C LYS A 158 -65.24 20.46 54.45
N LEU A 159 -64.75 19.33 53.94
CA LEU A 159 -64.42 18.21 54.82
C LEU A 159 -63.31 18.72 55.75
N ARG A 160 -63.56 18.67 57.06
CA ARG A 160 -62.54 18.96 58.05
C ARG A 160 -61.41 17.95 57.85
N ARG A 161 -60.22 18.45 57.49
CA ARG A 161 -59.04 17.60 57.33
C ARG A 161 -58.68 17.00 58.69
N ARG A 162 -58.19 15.76 58.69
CA ARG A 162 -57.61 15.16 59.89
C ARG A 162 -56.30 15.89 60.20
N PRO A 163 -55.97 16.17 61.48
CA PRO A 163 -54.82 17.00 61.86
C PRO A 163 -53.46 16.58 61.29
N ASN A 164 -53.30 15.31 60.88
CA ASN A 164 -52.01 14.74 60.47
C ASN A 164 -51.85 14.51 58.96
N GLU A 165 -52.66 15.15 58.10
CA GLU A 165 -52.49 14.98 56.66
C GLU A 165 -51.60 16.09 56.06
N PRO A 166 -50.41 15.79 55.51
CA PRO A 166 -49.51 16.80 54.97
C PRO A 166 -50.15 17.54 53.77
N ILE A 167 -49.73 18.79 53.59
CA ILE A 167 -50.23 19.68 52.53
C ILE A 167 -49.74 19.14 51.17
N PRO A 168 -50.62 19.01 50.15
CA PRO A 168 -50.17 18.65 48.81
C PRO A 168 -49.21 19.71 48.28
N VAL A 169 -47.98 19.28 47.97
CA VAL A 169 -46.93 20.15 47.43
C VAL A 169 -47.22 20.39 45.94
N PRO A 170 -47.11 21.62 45.43
CA PRO A 170 -47.34 21.90 44.02
C PRO A 170 -46.32 21.17 43.14
N ASP A 171 -46.82 20.29 42.27
CA ASP A 171 -46.03 19.59 41.25
C ASP A 171 -45.42 20.61 40.28
N LYS A 172 -44.10 20.74 40.33
CA LYS A 172 -43.32 21.44 39.29
C LYS A 172 -43.33 20.57 38.04
N ARG A 173 -44.38 20.65 37.22
CA ARG A 173 -44.36 20.09 35.86
C ARG A 173 -43.18 20.69 35.11
N ARG A 174 -42.18 19.86 34.87
CA ARG A 174 -41.02 20.13 34.03
C ARG A 174 -41.54 20.47 32.63
N ARG A 175 -41.46 21.75 32.25
CA ARG A 175 -41.67 22.18 30.87
C ARG A 175 -40.68 21.43 29.98
N THR A 176 -41.14 20.84 28.89
CA THR A 176 -40.28 20.37 27.80
C THR A 176 -39.64 21.61 27.15
N SER A 177 -38.33 21.77 27.33
CA SER A 177 -37.57 22.87 26.75
C SER A 177 -37.50 22.72 25.22
N PRO A 178 -37.58 23.82 24.44
CA PRO A 178 -37.37 23.76 23.00
C PRO A 178 -35.92 23.33 22.70
N ALA A 179 -35.73 22.59 21.60
CA ALA A 179 -34.46 22.04 21.17
C ALA A 179 -33.38 23.14 21.10
N GLN A 180 -32.48 23.18 22.08
CA GLN A 180 -31.25 23.96 21.99
C GLN A 180 -30.26 23.14 21.17
N LEU A 181 -29.89 23.66 20.00
CA LEU A 181 -28.77 23.14 19.23
C LEU A 181 -27.51 23.32 20.08
N ASN A 182 -26.93 22.22 20.53
CA ASN A 182 -25.66 22.26 21.25
C ASN A 182 -24.54 22.28 20.21
N HIS A 183 -23.78 23.37 20.16
CA HIS A 183 -22.65 23.54 19.24
C HIS A 183 -21.35 22.91 19.76
N GLN A 184 -21.39 22.29 20.95
CA GLN A 184 -20.26 21.57 21.52
C GLN A 184 -20.34 20.10 21.13
N LEU A 185 -19.20 19.55 20.71
CA LEU A 185 -19.03 18.12 20.50
C LEU A 185 -19.16 17.37 21.83
N GLU A 186 -19.68 16.14 21.79
CA GLU A 186 -19.72 15.30 22.98
C GLU A 186 -18.32 14.82 23.34
N ASP A 187 -18.07 14.59 24.64
CA ASP A 187 -16.76 14.12 25.13
C ASP A 187 -16.28 12.83 24.43
N LYS A 188 -17.22 12.03 23.91
CA LYS A 188 -16.91 10.81 23.15
C LYS A 188 -16.26 11.13 21.80
N ASP A 189 -16.81 12.09 21.06
CA ASP A 189 -16.30 12.49 19.74
C ASP A 189 -14.91 13.11 19.90
N ILE A 190 -14.74 13.95 20.92
CA ILE A 190 -13.44 14.55 21.27
C ILE A 190 -12.40 13.46 21.59
N GLN A 191 -12.78 12.42 22.34
CA GLN A 191 -11.88 11.31 22.66
C GLN A 191 -11.53 10.45 21.45
N GLU A 192 -12.44 10.28 20.51
CA GLU A 192 -12.20 9.53 19.27
C GLU A 192 -11.20 10.26 18.36
N ASP A 193 -11.39 11.56 18.16
CA ASP A 193 -10.47 12.40 17.39
C ASP A 193 -9.08 12.46 18.03
N LEU A 194 -9.01 12.57 19.37
CA LEU A 194 -7.73 12.52 20.10
C LEU A 194 -6.99 11.18 19.91
N LYS A 195 -7.72 10.05 19.88
CA LYS A 195 -7.12 8.74 19.57
C LYS A 195 -6.63 8.66 18.13
N ALA A 196 -7.37 9.22 17.17
CA ALA A 196 -6.97 9.27 15.77
C ALA A 196 -5.68 10.08 15.59
N LEU A 197 -5.58 11.24 16.24
CA LEU A 197 -4.38 12.07 16.24
C LEU A 197 -3.17 11.36 16.87
N GLN A 198 -3.35 10.69 18.01
CA GLN A 198 -2.26 9.92 18.65
C GLN A 198 -1.76 8.78 17.77
N LYS A 199 -2.66 8.08 17.09
CA LYS A 199 -2.30 6.99 16.17
C LYS A 199 -1.49 7.48 14.96
N SER A 200 -1.80 8.69 14.47
CA SER A 200 -1.04 9.34 13.39
C SER A 200 0.37 9.78 13.82
N GLN A 201 0.57 10.16 15.08
CA GLN A 201 1.88 10.56 15.61
C GLN A 201 2.82 9.39 15.88
N THR A 202 2.29 8.18 16.12
CA THR A 202 3.11 6.97 16.30
C THR A 202 3.60 6.35 14.98
N GLY A 203 3.17 6.89 13.84
CA GLY A 203 3.57 6.42 12.51
C GLY A 203 4.69 7.26 11.90
N LYS A 204 5.90 6.66 11.86
CA LYS A 204 7.09 7.06 11.07
C LYS A 204 7.99 8.15 11.68
N LYS A 205 9.00 7.70 12.44
CA LYS A 205 10.34 8.32 12.33
C LYS A 205 11.05 7.70 11.11
N PRO A 206 11.52 8.50 10.13
CA PRO A 206 12.37 7.99 9.07
C PRO A 206 13.70 7.54 9.68
N LYS A 207 14.19 6.36 9.29
CA LYS A 207 15.56 5.93 9.61
C LYS A 207 16.50 6.82 8.78
N GLU A 208 17.26 7.68 9.45
CA GLU A 208 18.42 8.33 8.85
C GLU A 208 19.52 7.30 8.56
N LYS A 209 20.29 7.63 7.53
CA LYS A 209 21.23 6.80 6.76
C LYS A 209 22.30 6.09 7.58
#